data_AF-A0A0T5PP71-F1
#
_entry.id   AF-A0A0T5PP71-F1
#
_cell.length_a   1.000
_cell.length_b   1.000
_cell.length_c   1.000
_cell.angle_alpha   90.00
_cell.angle_beta   90.00
_cell.angle_gamma   90.00
#
_symmetry.space_group_name_H-M   'P 1'
#
loop_
_entity.id
_entity.type
_entity.pdbx_description
1 polymer ?
#
loop_
_entity_poly.entity_id
_entity_poly.type
_entity_poly.pdbx_seq_one_letter_code
_entity_poly.pdbx_strand_id
1 'polypeptide(L)'
;MKLSPISLAVLPLLTMFSAQAAVYQIVELDTNNKVRATSGAAATLQGAVVTNGSTFLDITLDLDTLDFESETIKSLLTEEQLENAKNGNIDAAVTNILVSYLANNPSVRNQPIGVSRIFNQSQNGLVAPLVVRDLNGSRTNTEFAYAVNNSGQIAAIATAPAAKLNFTPVPEPVEEDDEEEAEEPEIPVIPQPYTAWVPEPGYMLGYVLDGANRIVLPPAYTDLGGGMSAAQDINNNGQVVGFTSAGVTDAIKTSINGICTGNSQPLQYCQNLAMSSRGISLSTLIGQIRLYQTVDSLPQGYDERGALWQLNTDGSASLVKTYGFLGDKATGQLAPNSEEYPTPTYYSRANAINDAGIAVGHSLYSDKDRIVSFFDNFGFEYRRIYTAPHATVYQGDDVKPIVDPAEWLASVAVDINNQDLVAGYAYKNINSAVRAKLFTYDLAANELTFVDGFFNSSGTEPRAMNNQGQIVGRAEVIIGGTVDRRLHGFLYDSQSGTFSDLNDLVACDAPYTLVDATAINDNGEIMATALVRRPLLDATGQQQTAEDGSVVLQEQATAVKLRPIANGQPANCDGEDTRYERKSGSFQPVWLLLLAMFPLFRRRFAKG
;
A
#
# COMPACT_ATOMS: atom_id res chain seq x y z
N MET A 1 -57.24 -51.86 1.26
CA MET A 1 -55.86 -51.34 1.24
C MET A 1 -55.86 -50.03 2.02
N LYS A 2 -55.07 -49.98 3.10
CA LYS A 2 -54.83 -48.78 3.92
C LYS A 2 -53.90 -47.84 3.16
N LEU A 3 -54.13 -46.52 3.22
CA LEU A 3 -53.08 -45.51 3.35
C LEU A 3 -53.66 -44.27 4.05
N SER A 4 -52.91 -43.81 5.06
CA SER A 4 -53.17 -42.73 6.03
C SER A 4 -52.71 -41.37 5.49
N PRO A 5 -53.24 -40.24 5.99
CA PRO A 5 -52.66 -38.92 5.78
C PRO A 5 -51.37 -38.75 6.60
N ILE A 6 -50.40 -38.00 6.08
CA ILE A 6 -49.23 -37.54 6.84
C ILE A 6 -49.35 -36.02 6.96
N SER A 7 -49.58 -35.56 8.18
CA SER A 7 -49.24 -34.22 8.64
C SER A 7 -47.72 -34.11 8.81
N LEU A 8 -47.13 -32.98 8.43
CA LEU A 8 -46.13 -32.31 9.27
C LEU A 8 -46.05 -30.83 8.88
N ALA A 9 -46.61 -29.97 9.73
CA ALA A 9 -46.39 -28.53 9.67
C ALA A 9 -44.94 -28.26 10.11
N VAL A 10 -44.16 -27.66 9.20
CA VAL A 10 -42.84 -27.12 9.52
C VAL A 10 -43.06 -25.76 10.19
N LEU A 11 -43.03 -25.74 11.53
CA LEU A 11 -42.84 -24.50 12.28
C LEU A 11 -41.41 -24.00 12.02
N PRO A 12 -41.18 -22.72 11.67
CA PRO A 12 -39.87 -22.13 11.80
C PRO A 12 -39.60 -21.97 13.30
N LEU A 13 -38.60 -22.70 13.81
CA LEU A 13 -37.97 -22.41 15.08
C LEU A 13 -37.33 -21.01 14.97
N LEU A 14 -38.04 -20.00 15.44
CA LEU A 14 -37.47 -18.72 15.85
C LEU A 14 -36.56 -19.00 17.05
N THR A 15 -35.31 -19.36 16.77
CA THR A 15 -34.24 -19.16 17.75
C THR A 15 -34.14 -17.67 17.98
N MET A 16 -34.67 -17.19 19.11
CA MET A 16 -34.30 -15.89 19.63
C MET A 16 -32.79 -15.93 19.91
N PHE A 17 -31.99 -15.50 18.94
CA PHE A 17 -30.66 -15.03 19.25
C PHE A 17 -30.87 -13.87 20.21
N SER A 18 -30.36 -13.98 21.43
CA SER A 18 -30.15 -12.79 22.26
C SER A 18 -29.40 -11.81 21.38
N ALA A 19 -30.04 -10.70 21.00
CA ALA A 19 -29.39 -9.65 20.24
C ALA A 19 -28.21 -9.16 21.10
N GLN A 20 -27.00 -9.62 20.80
CA GLN A 20 -25.81 -8.99 21.32
C GLN A 20 -25.85 -7.55 20.78
N ALA A 21 -25.76 -6.57 21.69
CA ALA A 21 -25.65 -5.18 21.28
C ALA A 21 -24.40 -5.04 20.41
N ALA A 22 -24.59 -4.62 19.18
CA ALA A 22 -23.55 -4.27 18.22
C ALA A 22 -24.18 -3.34 17.17
N VAL A 23 -23.38 -2.44 16.58
CA VAL A 23 -23.79 -1.62 15.44
C VAL A 23 -23.47 -2.34 14.13
N TYR A 24 -22.40 -3.14 14.10
CA TYR A 24 -21.95 -3.90 12.95
C TYR A 24 -21.84 -5.39 13.24
N GLN A 25 -22.26 -6.19 12.26
CA GLN A 25 -21.94 -7.61 12.17
C GLN A 25 -20.67 -7.81 11.35
N ILE A 26 -19.68 -8.53 11.89
CA ILE A 26 -18.47 -8.92 11.15
C ILE A 26 -18.78 -10.14 10.28
N VAL A 27 -18.54 -10.02 8.98
CA VAL A 27 -18.57 -11.12 8.01
C VAL A 27 -17.17 -11.30 7.45
N GLU A 28 -16.52 -12.40 7.78
CA GLU A 28 -15.21 -12.74 7.24
C GLU A 28 -15.30 -13.09 5.74
N LEU A 29 -14.31 -12.65 4.97
CA LEU A 29 -14.19 -12.93 3.55
C LEU A 29 -13.12 -14.01 3.33
N ASP A 30 -13.56 -15.26 3.28
CA ASP A 30 -12.67 -16.41 3.09
C ASP A 30 -12.07 -16.43 1.67
N THR A 31 -10.75 -16.45 1.56
CA THR A 31 -10.01 -16.56 0.29
C THR A 31 -9.58 -18.00 -0.04
N ASN A 32 -10.27 -19.00 0.51
CA ASN A 32 -10.05 -20.43 0.29
C ASN A 32 -8.63 -20.90 0.66
N ASN A 33 -8.02 -20.36 1.72
CA ASN A 33 -6.70 -20.75 2.26
C ASN A 33 -5.49 -20.71 1.28
N LYS A 34 -5.55 -19.95 0.18
CA LYS A 34 -4.44 -19.86 -0.80
C LYS A 34 -3.39 -18.79 -0.50
N VAL A 35 -3.67 -17.96 0.49
CA VAL A 35 -2.87 -16.81 0.91
C VAL A 35 -2.84 -16.79 2.44
N ARG A 36 -1.75 -16.25 3.01
CA ARG A 36 -1.61 -16.16 4.48
C ARG A 36 -2.29 -14.94 5.07
N ALA A 37 -2.46 -13.89 4.28
CA ALA A 37 -3.07 -12.64 4.73
C ALA A 37 -3.95 -12.05 3.65
N THR A 38 -5.01 -11.35 4.07
CA THR A 38 -5.94 -10.68 3.18
C THR A 38 -6.28 -9.28 3.69
N SER A 39 -6.54 -8.37 2.78
CA SER A 39 -7.06 -7.03 3.04
C SER A 39 -8.25 -6.73 2.13
N GLY A 40 -9.21 -5.94 2.64
CA GLY A 40 -10.30 -5.45 1.83
C GLY A 40 -9.80 -4.43 0.80
N ALA A 41 -10.27 -4.52 -0.44
CA ALA A 41 -9.99 -3.52 -1.47
C ALA A 41 -11.16 -2.56 -1.61
N ALA A 42 -12.33 -3.07 -2.03
CA ALA A 42 -13.51 -2.26 -2.30
C ALA A 42 -14.80 -3.09 -2.23
N ALA A 43 -15.95 -2.42 -2.13
CA ALA A 43 -17.27 -3.04 -2.13
C ALA A 43 -18.28 -2.24 -2.97
N THR A 44 -19.14 -2.93 -3.71
CA THR A 44 -20.21 -2.29 -4.48
C THR A 44 -21.45 -2.04 -3.61
N LEU A 45 -22.38 -1.20 -4.08
CA LEU A 45 -23.69 -1.02 -3.43
C LEU A 45 -24.53 -2.30 -3.40
N GLN A 46 -24.31 -3.21 -4.35
CA GLN A 46 -25.02 -4.48 -4.42
C GLN A 46 -24.40 -5.54 -3.48
N GLY A 47 -23.29 -5.22 -2.81
CA GLY A 47 -22.64 -6.07 -1.82
C GLY A 47 -21.64 -7.06 -2.41
N ALA A 48 -21.23 -6.89 -3.68
CA ALA A 48 -20.05 -7.56 -4.21
C ALA A 48 -18.79 -6.96 -3.57
N VAL A 49 -17.76 -7.77 -3.33
CA VAL A 49 -16.55 -7.35 -2.63
C VAL A 49 -15.30 -7.82 -3.35
N VAL A 50 -14.28 -6.98 -3.31
CA VAL A 50 -12.95 -7.26 -3.84
C VAL A 50 -11.96 -7.25 -2.69
N THR A 51 -11.09 -8.24 -2.63
CA THR A 51 -10.04 -8.35 -1.61
C THR A 51 -8.69 -8.62 -2.27
N ASN A 52 -7.62 -8.17 -1.61
CA ASN A 52 -6.25 -8.48 -2.01
C ASN A 52 -5.69 -9.50 -1.03
N GLY A 53 -5.12 -10.58 -1.54
CA GLY A 53 -4.39 -11.57 -0.74
C GLY A 53 -2.89 -11.41 -0.91
N SER A 54 -2.12 -11.77 0.12
CA SER A 54 -0.66 -11.75 0.10
C SER A 54 -0.04 -13.02 0.69
N THR A 55 1.20 -13.28 0.30
CA THR A 55 2.00 -14.43 0.75
C THR A 55 1.34 -15.76 0.38
N PHE A 56 1.55 -16.18 -0.86
CA PHE A 56 0.91 -17.38 -1.42
C PHE A 56 1.40 -18.67 -0.80
N LEU A 57 0.48 -19.64 -0.78
CA LEU A 57 0.72 -21.01 -0.35
C LEU A 57 0.62 -22.00 -1.52
N ASP A 58 0.59 -21.52 -2.77
CA ASP A 58 0.45 -22.37 -3.97
C ASP A 58 1.35 -21.95 -5.14
N ILE A 59 2.59 -21.53 -4.85
CA ILE A 59 3.56 -21.14 -5.88
C ILE A 59 4.26 -22.38 -6.45
N THR A 60 4.11 -22.59 -7.75
CA THR A 60 4.94 -23.56 -8.48
C THR A 60 6.31 -22.96 -8.74
N LEU A 61 7.35 -23.62 -8.22
CA LEU A 61 8.74 -23.24 -8.43
C LEU A 61 9.32 -23.90 -9.68
N ASP A 62 10.09 -23.14 -10.45
CA ASP A 62 10.88 -23.64 -11.56
C ASP A 62 12.28 -24.05 -11.09
N LEU A 63 12.38 -25.31 -10.66
CA LEU A 63 13.61 -25.88 -10.11
C LEU A 63 14.74 -25.99 -11.14
N ASP A 64 14.41 -26.04 -12.44
CA ASP A 64 15.42 -26.15 -13.51
C ASP A 64 16.25 -24.87 -13.65
N THR A 65 15.73 -23.73 -13.17
CA THR A 65 16.42 -22.44 -13.21
C THR A 65 17.22 -22.12 -11.94
N LEU A 66 17.11 -22.95 -10.90
CA LEU A 66 17.83 -22.78 -9.64
C LEU A 66 19.23 -23.39 -9.72
N ASP A 67 20.24 -22.60 -9.32
CA ASP A 67 21.61 -23.06 -9.18
C ASP A 67 21.84 -23.76 -7.83
N PHE A 68 21.49 -25.04 -7.74
CA PHE A 68 21.73 -25.85 -6.53
C PHE A 68 23.21 -26.04 -6.17
N GLU A 69 24.14 -25.63 -7.03
CA GLU A 69 25.57 -25.61 -6.70
C GLU A 69 26.00 -24.32 -5.99
N SER A 70 25.14 -23.31 -5.95
CA SER A 70 25.35 -22.08 -5.18
C SER A 70 25.57 -22.36 -3.70
N GLU A 71 26.65 -21.81 -3.14
CA GLU A 71 26.94 -21.86 -1.70
C GLU A 71 25.79 -21.30 -0.86
N THR A 72 25.06 -20.29 -1.37
CA THR A 72 23.89 -19.74 -0.71
C THR A 72 22.80 -20.81 -0.57
N ILE A 73 22.43 -21.51 -1.64
CA ILE A 73 21.39 -22.55 -1.58
C ILE A 73 21.84 -23.75 -0.74
N LYS A 74 23.10 -24.17 -0.86
CA LYS A 74 23.70 -25.22 -0.02
C LYS A 74 23.64 -24.90 1.47
N SER A 75 23.80 -23.62 1.84
CA SER A 75 23.70 -23.20 3.24
C SER A 75 22.28 -23.17 3.80
N LEU A 76 21.26 -23.17 2.93
CA LEU A 76 19.85 -23.08 3.32
C LEU A 76 19.17 -24.45 3.46
N LEU A 77 19.73 -25.51 2.87
CA LEU A 77 19.14 -26.85 2.81
C LEU A 77 20.06 -27.88 3.48
N THR A 78 19.49 -28.92 4.09
CA THR A 78 20.28 -30.09 4.48
C THR A 78 20.77 -30.84 3.24
N GLU A 79 21.80 -31.68 3.39
CA GLU A 79 22.30 -32.52 2.28
C GLU A 79 21.19 -33.38 1.65
N GLU A 80 20.32 -33.96 2.48
CA GLU A 80 19.17 -34.75 2.02
C GLU A 80 18.15 -33.89 1.27
N GLN A 81 17.81 -32.72 1.79
CA GLN A 81 16.88 -31.78 1.14
C GLN A 81 17.42 -31.29 -0.20
N LEU A 82 18.72 -31.02 -0.28
CA LEU A 82 19.39 -30.57 -1.49
C LEU A 82 19.34 -31.64 -2.58
N GLU A 83 19.70 -32.90 -2.25
CA GLU A 83 19.65 -34.01 -3.20
C GLU A 83 18.20 -34.32 -3.64
N ASN A 84 17.23 -34.23 -2.74
CA ASN A 84 15.81 -34.37 -3.09
C ASN A 84 15.36 -33.24 -4.04
N ALA A 85 15.72 -31.99 -3.73
CA ALA A 85 15.37 -30.82 -4.55
C ALA A 85 15.98 -30.89 -5.96
N LYS A 86 17.24 -31.34 -6.10
CA LYS A 86 17.90 -31.61 -7.38
C LYS A 86 17.15 -32.64 -8.24
N ASN A 87 16.46 -33.58 -7.60
CA ASN A 87 15.63 -34.59 -8.28
C ASN A 87 14.18 -34.13 -8.50
N GLY A 88 13.87 -32.85 -8.25
CA GLY A 88 12.54 -32.27 -8.41
C GLY A 88 11.57 -32.54 -7.26
N ASN A 89 12.03 -33.16 -6.17
CA ASN A 89 11.21 -33.51 -5.02
C ASN A 89 11.43 -32.50 -3.88
N ILE A 90 10.49 -31.57 -3.71
CA ILE A 90 10.51 -30.58 -2.63
C ILE A 90 9.30 -30.77 -1.72
N ASP A 91 9.52 -30.72 -0.41
CA ASP A 91 8.46 -30.68 0.59
C ASP A 91 8.05 -29.23 0.91
N ALA A 92 7.11 -29.05 1.85
CA ALA A 92 6.63 -27.73 2.24
C ALA A 92 7.72 -26.86 2.90
N ALA A 93 8.69 -27.46 3.59
CA ALA A 93 9.77 -26.73 4.24
C ALA A 93 10.75 -26.18 3.20
N VAL A 94 11.21 -27.05 2.28
CA VAL A 94 12.08 -26.68 1.17
C VAL A 94 11.40 -25.66 0.26
N THR A 95 10.10 -25.82 -0.02
CA THR A 95 9.33 -24.84 -0.82
C THR A 95 9.34 -23.45 -0.18
N ASN A 96 9.07 -23.33 1.13
CA ASN A 96 9.13 -22.04 1.84
C ASN A 96 10.52 -21.40 1.79
N ILE A 97 11.58 -22.22 1.96
CA ILE A 97 12.97 -21.76 1.89
C ILE A 97 13.28 -21.21 0.51
N LEU A 98 12.95 -21.95 -0.56
CA LEU A 98 13.23 -21.56 -1.94
C LEU A 98 12.40 -20.35 -2.40
N VAL A 99 11.12 -20.26 -2.02
CA VAL A 99 10.29 -19.06 -2.25
C VAL A 99 10.92 -17.84 -1.59
N SER A 100 11.35 -17.98 -0.33
CA SER A 100 12.01 -16.90 0.41
C SER A 100 13.35 -16.52 -0.22
N TYR A 101 14.14 -17.50 -0.66
CA TYR A 101 15.39 -17.27 -1.38
C TYR A 101 15.15 -16.48 -2.67
N LEU A 102 14.23 -16.93 -3.53
CA LEU A 102 13.92 -16.29 -4.80
C LEU A 102 13.40 -14.86 -4.62
N ALA A 103 12.53 -14.64 -3.64
CA ALA A 103 12.01 -13.31 -3.32
C ALA A 103 13.10 -12.32 -2.86
N ASN A 104 14.14 -12.81 -2.18
CA ASN A 104 15.24 -11.98 -1.66
C ASN A 104 16.47 -11.91 -2.60
N ASN A 105 16.52 -12.72 -3.65
CA ASN A 105 17.63 -12.78 -4.60
C ASN A 105 17.13 -12.59 -6.03
N PRO A 106 16.55 -11.42 -6.37
CA PRO A 106 16.10 -11.15 -7.73
C PRO A 106 17.29 -11.17 -8.70
N SER A 107 17.17 -11.95 -9.76
CA SER A 107 18.18 -12.10 -10.81
C SER A 107 17.49 -12.45 -12.12
N VAL A 108 18.11 -12.12 -13.25
CA VAL A 108 17.62 -12.51 -14.58
C VAL A 108 17.48 -14.03 -14.73
N ARG A 109 18.23 -14.81 -13.94
CA ARG A 109 18.18 -16.28 -13.94
C ARG A 109 17.18 -16.86 -12.95
N ASN A 110 16.77 -16.08 -11.95
CA ASN A 110 15.88 -16.54 -10.88
C ASN A 110 14.42 -16.23 -11.25
N GLN A 111 13.53 -17.19 -10.99
CA GLN A 111 12.09 -16.98 -11.16
C GLN A 111 11.63 -15.82 -10.26
N PRO A 112 11.03 -14.75 -10.84
CA PRO A 112 10.40 -13.71 -10.04
C PRO A 112 9.22 -14.28 -9.25
N ILE A 113 9.02 -13.81 -8.03
CA ILE A 113 7.94 -14.26 -7.16
C ILE A 113 6.92 -13.14 -6.98
N GLY A 114 5.70 -13.36 -7.46
CA GLY A 114 4.57 -12.48 -7.17
C GLY A 114 4.23 -12.46 -5.68
N VAL A 115 3.75 -11.33 -5.15
CA VAL A 115 3.43 -11.19 -3.72
C VAL A 115 1.96 -10.90 -3.40
N SER A 116 1.14 -10.51 -4.39
CA SER A 116 -0.29 -10.22 -4.20
C SER A 116 -1.18 -10.64 -5.36
N ARG A 117 -2.42 -11.06 -5.02
CA ARG A 117 -3.48 -11.48 -5.95
C ARG A 117 -4.81 -10.87 -5.54
N ILE A 118 -5.68 -10.73 -6.52
CA ILE A 118 -7.03 -10.22 -6.33
C ILE A 118 -7.99 -11.39 -6.17
N PHE A 119 -8.92 -11.27 -5.25
CA PHE A 119 -10.08 -12.15 -5.12
C PHE A 119 -11.34 -11.31 -5.25
N ASN A 120 -12.34 -11.86 -5.90
CA ASN A 120 -13.64 -11.24 -6.07
C ASN A 120 -14.72 -12.17 -5.57
N GLN A 121 -15.66 -11.61 -4.83
CA GLN A 121 -16.90 -12.25 -4.45
C GLN A 121 -18.03 -11.44 -5.08
N SER A 122 -18.66 -12.00 -6.10
CA SER A 122 -19.89 -11.41 -6.64
C SER A 122 -20.99 -11.41 -5.58
N GLN A 123 -22.06 -10.63 -5.81
CA GLN A 123 -23.21 -10.59 -4.90
C GLN A 123 -23.74 -12.01 -4.63
N ASN A 124 -23.65 -12.46 -3.37
CA ASN A 124 -24.00 -13.81 -2.91
C ASN A 124 -23.23 -14.97 -3.59
N GLY A 125 -22.14 -14.67 -4.29
CA GLY A 125 -21.28 -15.66 -4.93
C GLY A 125 -20.24 -16.25 -3.99
N LEU A 126 -19.51 -17.24 -4.51
CA LEU A 126 -18.30 -17.74 -3.88
C LEU A 126 -17.13 -16.81 -4.19
N VAL A 127 -16.17 -16.75 -3.28
CA VAL A 127 -14.91 -16.03 -3.50
C VAL A 127 -14.08 -16.77 -4.55
N ALA A 128 -13.67 -16.06 -5.60
CA ALA A 128 -12.85 -16.60 -6.68
C ALA A 128 -11.61 -15.74 -6.93
N PRO A 129 -10.44 -16.34 -7.23
CA PRO A 129 -9.26 -15.57 -7.62
C PRO A 129 -9.49 -14.92 -9.00
N LEU A 130 -9.00 -13.70 -9.15
CA LEU A 130 -8.93 -13.00 -10.42
C LEU A 130 -7.48 -12.94 -10.89
N VAL A 131 -7.31 -13.14 -12.19
CA VAL A 131 -6.03 -12.95 -12.90
C VAL A 131 -6.19 -11.73 -13.78
N VAL A 132 -5.27 -10.78 -13.69
CA VAL A 132 -5.28 -9.52 -14.44
C VAL A 132 -4.42 -9.64 -15.70
N ARG A 133 -3.13 -9.92 -15.52
CA ARG A 133 -2.11 -9.85 -16.56
C ARG A 133 -1.39 -11.18 -16.78
N ASP A 134 -1.19 -11.98 -15.72
CA ASP A 134 -0.52 -13.28 -15.82
C ASP A 134 -1.46 -14.40 -16.28
N LEU A 135 -1.94 -14.29 -17.52
CA LEU A 135 -2.93 -15.23 -18.09
C LEU A 135 -2.41 -16.66 -18.22
N ASN A 136 -1.09 -16.85 -18.25
CA ASN A 136 -0.42 -18.15 -18.29
C ASN A 136 -0.24 -18.77 -16.89
N GLY A 137 -0.55 -18.04 -15.81
CA GLY A 137 -0.40 -18.52 -14.44
C GLY A 137 1.04 -18.81 -14.05
N SER A 138 2.01 -18.06 -14.60
CA SER A 138 3.45 -18.16 -14.27
C SER A 138 3.76 -17.79 -12.82
N ARG A 139 2.87 -17.01 -12.18
CA ARG A 139 2.96 -16.49 -10.81
C ARG A 139 4.19 -15.61 -10.55
N THR A 140 4.69 -14.99 -11.61
CA THR A 140 5.87 -14.12 -11.58
C THR A 140 5.55 -12.64 -11.35
N ASN A 141 4.27 -12.26 -11.36
CA ASN A 141 3.82 -10.89 -11.18
C ASN A 141 2.99 -10.68 -9.91
N THR A 142 2.84 -9.41 -9.54
CA THR A 142 1.98 -8.95 -8.46
C THR A 142 0.78 -8.22 -9.05
N GLU A 143 -0.42 -8.55 -8.56
CA GLU A 143 -1.69 -7.97 -9.01
C GLU A 143 -2.47 -7.45 -7.80
N PHE A 144 -2.99 -6.23 -7.90
CA PHE A 144 -3.63 -5.54 -6.78
C PHE A 144 -4.81 -4.70 -7.25
N ALA A 145 -5.96 -4.82 -6.58
CA ALA A 145 -7.16 -4.02 -6.84
C ALA A 145 -7.23 -2.82 -5.89
N TYR A 146 -7.69 -1.68 -6.39
CA TYR A 146 -7.92 -0.47 -5.59
C TYR A 146 -9.40 -0.13 -5.45
N ALA A 147 -10.16 -0.16 -6.54
CA ALA A 147 -11.53 0.33 -6.56
C ALA A 147 -12.46 -0.56 -7.38
N VAL A 148 -13.77 -0.43 -7.13
CA VAL A 148 -14.83 -1.07 -7.91
C VAL A 148 -16.00 -0.09 -8.05
N ASN A 149 -16.52 0.08 -9.26
CA ASN A 149 -17.72 0.88 -9.48
C ASN A 149 -19.01 0.04 -9.30
N ASN A 150 -20.18 0.69 -9.37
CA ASN A 150 -21.46 0.01 -9.16
C ASN A 150 -21.85 -0.97 -10.29
N SER A 151 -21.17 -0.91 -11.43
CA SER A 151 -21.30 -1.89 -12.51
C SER A 151 -20.46 -3.15 -12.27
N GLY A 152 -19.64 -3.18 -11.22
CA GLY A 152 -18.74 -4.28 -10.89
C GLY A 152 -17.42 -4.25 -11.67
N GLN A 153 -17.08 -3.13 -12.31
CA GLN A 153 -15.81 -2.95 -12.99
C GLN A 153 -14.72 -2.62 -11.97
N ILE A 154 -13.61 -3.37 -11.99
CA ILE A 154 -12.57 -3.31 -10.95
C ILE A 154 -11.35 -2.60 -11.52
N ALA A 155 -10.93 -1.49 -10.89
CA ALA A 155 -9.67 -0.83 -11.17
C ALA A 155 -8.52 -1.52 -10.44
N ALA A 156 -7.49 -1.94 -11.18
CA ALA A 156 -6.37 -2.70 -10.66
C ALA A 156 -5.04 -2.28 -11.29
N ILE A 157 -3.95 -2.69 -10.65
CA ILE A 157 -2.61 -2.65 -11.22
C ILE A 157 -2.05 -4.06 -11.31
N ALA A 158 -1.17 -4.29 -12.28
CA ALA A 158 -0.41 -5.52 -12.40
C ALA A 158 1.02 -5.23 -12.85
N THR A 159 1.99 -5.81 -12.14
CA THR A 159 3.39 -5.80 -12.61
C THR A 159 3.54 -6.72 -13.82
N ALA A 160 4.63 -6.56 -14.57
CA ALA A 160 4.91 -7.42 -15.72
C ALA A 160 5.11 -8.88 -15.30
N PRO A 161 4.36 -9.85 -15.88
CA PRO A 161 4.73 -11.26 -15.79
C PRO A 161 5.99 -11.51 -16.62
N ALA A 162 6.75 -12.52 -16.22
CA ALA A 162 7.97 -12.94 -16.87
C ALA A 162 7.79 -14.27 -17.59
N ALA A 163 8.38 -14.36 -18.78
CA ALA A 163 8.47 -15.58 -19.57
C ALA A 163 9.93 -16.01 -19.70
N LYS A 164 10.14 -17.32 -19.86
CA LYS A 164 11.48 -17.87 -20.07
C LYS A 164 11.96 -17.61 -21.50
N LEU A 165 13.22 -17.18 -21.61
CA LEU A 165 13.94 -16.99 -22.87
C LEU A 165 15.33 -17.62 -22.76
N ASN A 166 15.76 -18.41 -23.73
CA ASN A 166 17.17 -18.79 -23.82
C ASN A 166 17.96 -17.62 -24.41
N PHE A 167 18.83 -17.01 -23.61
CA PHE A 167 19.59 -15.82 -23.96
C PHE A 167 21.06 -16.17 -24.18
N THR A 168 21.62 -15.72 -25.30
CA THR A 168 23.05 -15.87 -25.62
C THR A 168 23.70 -14.51 -25.48
N PRO A 169 24.61 -14.32 -24.51
CA PRO A 169 25.27 -13.04 -24.36
C PRO A 169 26.23 -12.75 -25.52
N VAL A 170 26.43 -11.48 -25.81
CA VAL A 170 27.40 -11.02 -26.81
C VAL A 170 28.75 -10.88 -26.12
N PRO A 171 29.84 -11.45 -26.67
CA PRO A 171 31.19 -11.24 -26.15
C PRO A 171 31.55 -9.75 -26.14
N GLU A 172 32.25 -9.29 -25.10
CA GLU A 172 32.80 -7.94 -25.10
C GLU A 172 33.88 -7.81 -26.19
N PRO A 173 33.91 -6.70 -26.94
CA PRO A 173 35.01 -6.47 -27.89
C PRO A 173 36.33 -6.37 -27.11
N VAL A 174 37.38 -6.99 -27.63
CA VAL A 174 38.75 -6.82 -27.11
C VAL A 174 39.19 -5.39 -27.43
N GLU A 175 39.65 -4.61 -26.45
CA GLU A 175 40.16 -3.26 -26.72
C GLU A 175 41.45 -3.33 -27.55
N GLU A 176 41.51 -2.58 -28.66
CA GLU A 176 42.65 -2.59 -29.60
C GLU A 176 43.93 -1.99 -28.99
N ASP A 177 43.83 -1.28 -27.87
CA ASP A 177 44.96 -0.58 -27.22
C ASP A 177 45.87 -1.50 -26.37
N ASP A 178 45.46 -2.76 -26.13
CA ASP A 178 46.27 -3.76 -25.42
C ASP A 178 47.26 -4.52 -26.33
N GLU A 179 47.28 -4.25 -27.63
CA GLU A 179 48.16 -4.96 -28.59
C GLU A 179 49.65 -4.61 -28.46
N GLU A 180 50.01 -3.48 -27.82
CA GLU A 180 51.43 -3.08 -27.65
C GLU A 180 52.07 -3.56 -26.33
N GLU A 181 51.30 -4.04 -25.34
CA GLU A 181 51.83 -4.54 -24.04
C GLU A 181 51.37 -5.96 -23.61
N ALA A 182 50.46 -6.62 -24.33
CA ALA A 182 50.04 -7.99 -23.98
C ALA A 182 50.96 -9.07 -24.61
N GLU A 183 51.79 -9.74 -23.80
CA GLU A 183 52.66 -10.86 -24.27
C GLU A 183 51.88 -12.13 -24.67
N GLU A 184 50.57 -12.23 -24.40
CA GLU A 184 49.68 -13.26 -24.93
C GLU A 184 48.28 -12.68 -25.17
N PRO A 185 47.62 -12.95 -26.33
CA PRO A 185 46.24 -12.51 -26.53
C PRO A 185 45.34 -13.22 -25.52
N GLU A 186 44.65 -12.48 -24.64
CA GLU A 186 43.64 -13.05 -23.76
C GLU A 186 42.59 -13.77 -24.64
N ILE A 187 42.41 -15.07 -24.41
CA ILE A 187 41.39 -15.84 -25.12
C ILE A 187 40.03 -15.25 -24.70
N PRO A 188 39.22 -14.69 -25.63
CA PRO A 188 37.95 -14.09 -25.27
C PRO A 188 37.06 -15.14 -24.63
N VAL A 189 36.65 -14.91 -23.38
CA VAL A 189 35.71 -15.78 -22.66
C VAL A 189 34.39 -15.73 -23.40
N ILE A 190 34.05 -16.79 -24.14
CA ILE A 190 32.76 -16.87 -24.84
C ILE A 190 31.67 -17.10 -23.78
N PRO A 191 30.79 -16.11 -23.55
CA PRO A 191 29.75 -16.26 -22.54
C PRO A 191 28.76 -17.35 -22.97
N GLN A 192 28.45 -18.26 -22.05
CA GLN A 192 27.55 -19.39 -22.32
C GLN A 192 26.08 -18.94 -22.34
N PRO A 193 25.24 -19.49 -23.24
CA PRO A 193 23.80 -19.26 -23.20
C PRO A 193 23.18 -19.65 -21.85
N TYR A 194 22.10 -18.98 -21.48
CA TYR A 194 21.36 -19.28 -20.27
C TYR A 194 19.87 -18.98 -20.37
N THR A 195 19.08 -19.67 -19.55
CA THR A 195 17.66 -19.36 -19.39
C THR A 195 17.47 -18.10 -18.56
N ALA A 196 16.84 -17.10 -19.16
CA ALA A 196 16.48 -15.83 -18.55
C ALA A 196 14.96 -15.74 -18.31
N TRP A 197 14.58 -15.14 -17.19
CA TRP A 197 13.22 -14.69 -16.90
C TRP A 197 13.05 -13.26 -17.40
N VAL A 198 12.37 -13.11 -18.53
CA VAL A 198 12.21 -11.82 -19.21
C VAL A 198 10.80 -11.28 -18.97
N PRO A 199 10.65 -10.14 -18.27
CA PRO A 199 9.36 -9.51 -18.07
C PRO A 199 8.79 -8.96 -19.37
N GLU A 200 7.48 -8.97 -19.52
CA GLU A 200 6.78 -8.25 -20.58
C GLU A 200 7.02 -6.71 -20.51
N PRO A 201 6.82 -5.97 -21.63
CA PRO A 201 6.89 -4.51 -21.62
C PRO A 201 5.91 -3.85 -20.65
N GLY A 202 6.36 -2.79 -19.99
CA GLY A 202 5.61 -2.01 -19.01
C GLY A 202 5.69 -2.66 -17.63
N TYR A 203 6.64 -2.23 -16.79
CA TYR A 203 6.92 -2.88 -15.50
C TYR A 203 5.70 -2.90 -14.56
N MET A 204 4.79 -1.93 -14.71
CA MET A 204 3.51 -1.84 -14.03
C MET A 204 2.49 -1.17 -14.96
N LEU A 205 1.35 -1.81 -15.15
CA LEU A 205 0.25 -1.29 -15.95
C LEU A 205 -1.05 -1.30 -15.14
N GLY A 206 -1.88 -0.28 -15.38
CA GLY A 206 -3.25 -0.19 -14.89
C GLY A 206 -4.20 -0.99 -15.76
N TYR A 207 -5.20 -1.59 -15.14
CA TYR A 207 -6.23 -2.38 -15.80
C TYR A 207 -7.61 -2.05 -15.24
N VAL A 208 -8.62 -2.23 -16.07
CA VAL A 208 -10.00 -2.45 -15.63
C VAL A 208 -10.42 -3.87 -15.95
N LEU A 209 -10.92 -4.57 -14.93
CA LEU A 209 -11.56 -5.88 -15.08
C LEU A 209 -13.06 -5.67 -15.27
N ASP A 210 -13.59 -6.14 -16.39
CA ASP A 210 -15.03 -6.11 -16.68
C ASP A 210 -15.47 -7.53 -17.07
N GLY A 211 -15.96 -8.28 -16.07
CA GLY A 211 -16.19 -9.71 -16.19
C GLY A 211 -14.92 -10.47 -16.59
N ALA A 212 -14.92 -11.06 -17.80
CA ALA A 212 -13.76 -11.76 -18.35
C ALA A 212 -12.76 -10.83 -19.08
N ASN A 213 -13.15 -9.59 -19.39
CA ASN A 213 -12.30 -8.65 -20.12
C ASN A 213 -11.20 -8.09 -19.22
N ARG A 214 -10.04 -7.85 -19.82
CA ARG A 214 -8.85 -7.26 -19.18
C ARG A 214 -8.45 -6.04 -19.97
N ILE A 215 -9.03 -4.90 -19.61
CA ILE A 215 -8.87 -3.65 -20.35
C ILE A 215 -7.61 -2.96 -19.84
N VAL A 216 -6.56 -2.93 -20.65
CA VAL A 216 -5.32 -2.24 -20.29
C VAL A 216 -5.51 -0.72 -20.40
N LEU A 217 -4.98 0.01 -19.42
CA LEU A 217 -4.90 1.47 -19.47
C LEU A 217 -3.57 1.86 -20.15
N PRO A 218 -3.59 2.40 -21.39
CA PRO A 218 -2.36 2.67 -22.11
C PRO A 218 -1.51 3.75 -21.42
N PRO A 219 -0.20 3.56 -21.29
CA PRO A 219 0.72 4.61 -20.86
C PRO A 219 0.78 5.78 -21.85
N ALA A 220 1.05 6.99 -21.38
CA ALA A 220 1.29 8.13 -22.29
C ALA A 220 2.66 8.07 -22.98
N TYR A 221 3.64 7.46 -22.33
CA TYR A 221 5.01 7.30 -22.83
C TYR A 221 5.50 5.85 -22.62
N THR A 222 6.08 5.23 -23.64
CA THR A 222 6.39 3.78 -23.66
C THR A 222 7.84 3.41 -23.95
N ASP A 223 8.74 4.36 -24.27
CA ASP A 223 10.17 4.03 -24.42
C ASP A 223 10.75 3.49 -23.11
N LEU A 224 11.94 2.85 -23.17
CA LEU A 224 12.66 2.30 -22.02
C LEU A 224 11.90 1.18 -21.31
N GLY A 225 11.43 0.23 -22.10
CA GLY A 225 10.86 -1.01 -21.58
C GLY A 225 9.35 -1.01 -21.43
N GLY A 226 8.61 -0.09 -22.07
CA GLY A 226 7.15 -0.17 -22.25
C GLY A 226 6.31 0.80 -21.43
N GLY A 227 6.92 1.75 -20.72
CA GLY A 227 6.20 2.77 -19.95
C GLY A 227 5.59 2.26 -18.64
N MET A 228 4.69 3.07 -18.06
CA MET A 228 3.89 2.69 -16.91
C MET A 228 2.50 3.33 -16.92
N SER A 229 1.55 2.63 -16.33
CA SER A 229 0.25 3.18 -15.95
C SER A 229 -0.21 2.52 -14.65
N ALA A 230 -1.04 3.21 -13.88
CA ALA A 230 -1.61 2.68 -12.66
C ALA A 230 -3.03 3.21 -12.51
N ALA A 231 -4.01 2.31 -12.38
CA ALA A 231 -5.37 2.67 -12.00
C ALA A 231 -5.42 2.87 -10.48
N GLN A 232 -6.13 3.89 -10.02
CA GLN A 232 -6.39 4.14 -8.60
C GLN A 232 -7.88 4.11 -8.30
N ASP A 233 -8.70 4.70 -9.17
CA ASP A 233 -10.14 4.75 -8.96
C ASP A 233 -10.93 4.80 -10.27
N ILE A 234 -12.20 4.42 -10.21
CA ILE A 234 -13.13 4.35 -11.35
C ILE A 234 -14.53 4.82 -10.94
N ASN A 235 -15.07 5.79 -11.67
CA ASN A 235 -16.44 6.26 -11.43
C ASN A 235 -17.49 5.42 -12.18
N ASN A 236 -18.78 5.74 -11.99
CA ASN A 236 -19.88 4.98 -12.60
C ASN A 236 -20.07 5.28 -14.10
N ASN A 237 -19.36 6.28 -14.65
CA ASN A 237 -19.34 6.63 -16.06
C ASN A 237 -18.22 5.92 -16.84
N GLY A 238 -17.47 5.01 -16.18
CA GLY A 238 -16.35 4.31 -16.79
C GLY A 238 -15.13 5.21 -17.03
N GLN A 239 -15.01 6.29 -16.28
CA GLN A 239 -13.79 7.09 -16.24
C GLN A 239 -12.87 6.55 -15.15
N VAL A 240 -11.60 6.38 -15.48
CA VAL A 240 -10.60 5.82 -14.58
C VAL A 240 -9.53 6.87 -14.33
N VAL A 241 -9.14 7.06 -13.08
CA VAL A 241 -8.03 7.94 -12.73
C VAL A 241 -6.88 7.19 -12.08
N GLY A 242 -5.72 7.82 -12.13
CA GLY A 242 -4.50 7.26 -11.60
C GLY A 242 -3.29 8.06 -12.05
N PHE A 243 -2.25 7.37 -12.51
CA PHE A 243 -1.04 8.03 -13.02
C PHE A 243 -0.33 7.21 -14.09
N THR A 244 0.46 7.89 -14.91
CA THR A 244 1.16 7.31 -16.06
C THR A 244 2.53 7.94 -16.28
N SER A 245 3.42 7.23 -16.98
CA SER A 245 4.63 7.83 -17.55
C SER A 245 4.27 8.84 -18.62
N ALA A 246 4.82 10.05 -18.51
CA ALA A 246 4.64 11.13 -19.48
C ALA A 246 5.93 11.49 -20.24
N GLY A 247 7.05 10.88 -19.89
CA GLY A 247 8.36 11.17 -20.48
C GLY A 247 9.50 10.69 -19.60
N VAL A 248 10.71 11.07 -20.02
CA VAL A 248 11.96 10.85 -19.28
C VAL A 248 12.95 11.92 -19.74
N THR A 249 13.87 12.35 -18.86
CA THR A 249 14.91 13.30 -19.24
C THR A 249 15.97 12.65 -20.15
N ASP A 250 16.63 13.44 -20.99
CA ASP A 250 17.70 12.95 -21.88
C ASP A 250 18.88 12.35 -21.12
N ALA A 251 19.18 12.88 -19.93
CA ALA A 251 20.23 12.35 -19.04
C ALA A 251 19.91 10.92 -18.60
N ILE A 252 18.66 10.67 -18.20
CA ILE A 252 18.22 9.34 -17.78
C ILE A 252 18.09 8.40 -18.97
N LYS A 253 17.60 8.88 -20.12
CA LYS A 253 17.57 8.08 -21.36
C LYS A 253 18.97 7.63 -21.77
N THR A 254 19.94 8.55 -21.74
CA THR A 254 21.35 8.26 -22.04
C THR A 254 21.95 7.27 -21.03
N SER A 255 21.73 7.51 -19.73
CA SER A 255 22.22 6.63 -18.68
C SER A 255 21.69 5.20 -18.82
N ILE A 256 20.39 5.05 -19.05
CA ILE A 256 19.75 3.73 -19.18
C ILE A 256 20.21 3.02 -20.46
N ASN A 257 20.30 3.72 -21.59
CA ASN A 257 20.81 3.12 -22.83
C ASN A 257 22.28 2.71 -22.72
N GLY A 258 23.08 3.42 -21.90
CA GLY A 258 24.47 3.05 -21.64
C GLY A 258 24.62 1.76 -20.82
N ILE A 259 23.74 1.52 -19.84
CA ILE A 259 23.79 0.30 -19.00
C ILE A 259 22.97 -0.87 -19.56
N CYS A 260 21.91 -0.59 -20.31
CA CYS A 260 21.02 -1.58 -20.90
C CYS A 260 21.31 -1.72 -22.40
N THR A 261 22.41 -2.39 -22.72
CA THR A 261 22.88 -2.61 -24.10
C THR A 261 22.23 -3.83 -24.77
N GLY A 262 21.74 -4.79 -23.97
CA GLY A 262 21.27 -6.07 -24.47
C GLY A 262 22.38 -7.11 -24.69
N ASN A 263 23.64 -6.80 -24.34
CA ASN A 263 24.78 -7.69 -24.58
C ASN A 263 24.92 -8.76 -23.51
N SER A 264 24.88 -8.40 -22.22
CA SER A 264 25.08 -9.33 -21.10
C SER A 264 23.77 -9.98 -20.59
N GLN A 265 22.64 -9.35 -20.87
CA GLN A 265 21.30 -9.77 -20.45
C GLN A 265 20.22 -9.23 -21.40
N PRO A 266 19.02 -9.84 -21.42
CA PRO A 266 17.92 -9.36 -22.24
C PRO A 266 17.61 -7.88 -21.99
N LEU A 267 17.56 -7.09 -23.07
CA LEU A 267 17.33 -5.64 -23.02
C LEU A 267 16.08 -5.28 -22.21
N GLN A 268 14.98 -6.00 -22.45
CA GLN A 268 13.70 -5.78 -21.76
C GLN A 268 13.78 -6.03 -20.25
N TYR A 269 14.55 -7.01 -19.80
CA TYR A 269 14.78 -7.25 -18.37
C TYR A 269 15.52 -6.06 -17.75
N CYS A 270 16.62 -5.63 -18.37
CA CYS A 270 17.42 -4.51 -17.87
C CYS A 270 16.60 -3.22 -17.80
N GLN A 271 15.85 -2.88 -18.85
CA GLN A 271 15.03 -1.67 -18.89
C GLN A 271 13.91 -1.69 -17.84
N ASN A 272 13.18 -2.81 -17.70
CA ASN A 272 12.15 -2.93 -16.66
C ASN A 272 12.74 -2.80 -15.24
N LEU A 273 13.88 -3.44 -14.97
CA LEU A 273 14.56 -3.33 -13.67
C LEU A 273 15.05 -1.89 -13.41
N ALA A 274 15.64 -1.25 -14.42
CA ALA A 274 16.12 0.12 -14.33
C ALA A 274 14.98 1.10 -14.04
N MET A 275 13.83 0.96 -14.70
CA MET A 275 12.68 1.85 -14.50
C MET A 275 11.92 1.56 -13.21
N SER A 276 11.67 0.28 -12.87
CA SER A 276 10.93 -0.08 -11.65
C SER A 276 11.65 0.35 -10.37
N SER A 277 12.98 0.29 -10.34
CA SER A 277 13.80 0.80 -9.22
C SER A 277 13.81 2.32 -9.08
N ARG A 278 13.28 3.04 -10.08
CA ARG A 278 13.21 4.52 -10.13
C ARG A 278 11.78 5.06 -10.03
N GLY A 279 10.80 4.24 -9.62
CA GLY A 279 9.43 4.69 -9.39
C GLY A 279 9.29 5.53 -8.11
N ILE A 280 8.33 6.46 -8.09
CA ILE A 280 8.06 7.30 -6.92
C ILE A 280 7.29 6.50 -5.86
N SER A 281 7.70 6.62 -4.60
CA SER A 281 7.00 6.00 -3.46
C SER A 281 6.55 7.05 -2.46
N LEU A 282 5.23 7.19 -2.27
CA LEU A 282 4.68 8.14 -1.29
C LEU A 282 5.21 7.88 0.12
N SER A 283 5.40 6.62 0.53
CA SER A 283 5.95 6.30 1.85
C SER A 283 7.38 6.82 2.03
N THR A 284 8.21 6.74 0.98
CA THR A 284 9.56 7.30 0.96
C THR A 284 9.53 8.82 1.07
N LEU A 285 8.63 9.49 0.33
CA LEU A 285 8.49 10.94 0.41
C LEU A 285 8.04 11.38 1.81
N ILE A 286 7.03 10.73 2.38
CA ILE A 286 6.59 11.02 3.75
C ILE A 286 7.71 10.72 4.77
N GLY A 287 8.54 9.70 4.55
CA GLY A 287 9.74 9.45 5.34
C GLY A 287 10.70 10.65 5.33
N GLN A 288 10.96 11.22 4.15
CA GLN A 288 11.75 12.45 4.04
C GLN A 288 11.08 13.65 4.74
N ILE A 289 9.76 13.83 4.59
CA ILE A 289 9.02 14.89 5.32
C ILE A 289 9.16 14.73 6.83
N ARG A 290 9.13 13.50 7.35
CA ARG A 290 9.31 13.25 8.80
C ARG A 290 10.72 13.57 9.29
N LEU A 291 11.73 13.35 8.46
CA LEU A 291 13.15 13.55 8.82
C LEU A 291 13.61 14.99 8.58
N TYR A 292 13.27 15.55 7.42
CA TYR A 292 13.82 16.80 6.89
C TYR A 292 12.78 17.89 6.73
N GLN A 293 11.50 17.60 6.96
CA GLN A 293 10.37 18.55 6.78
C GLN A 293 10.21 19.05 5.34
N THR A 294 10.88 18.43 4.37
CA THR A 294 10.79 18.63 2.92
C THR A 294 11.23 17.34 2.24
N VAL A 295 10.91 17.20 0.95
CA VAL A 295 11.53 16.22 0.07
C VAL A 295 12.88 16.79 -0.36
N ASP A 296 13.94 16.01 -0.16
CA ASP A 296 15.31 16.31 -0.56
C ASP A 296 15.61 15.77 -1.96
N SER A 297 15.18 14.54 -2.22
CA SER A 297 15.43 13.85 -3.49
C SER A 297 14.23 13.05 -3.97
N LEU A 298 14.05 13.08 -5.30
CA LEU A 298 13.08 12.25 -6.01
C LEU A 298 13.83 11.25 -6.90
N PRO A 299 13.33 10.00 -7.00
CA PRO A 299 13.83 9.04 -7.97
C PRO A 299 13.81 9.62 -9.38
N GLN A 300 14.89 9.42 -10.13
CA GLN A 300 15.05 9.94 -11.48
C GLN A 300 14.57 8.91 -12.51
N GLY A 301 13.27 8.61 -12.49
CA GLY A 301 12.61 7.64 -13.37
C GLY A 301 11.80 8.30 -14.49
N TYR A 302 10.65 7.70 -14.81
CA TYR A 302 9.67 8.36 -15.68
C TYR A 302 9.16 9.63 -15.02
N ASP A 303 8.82 10.63 -15.83
CA ASP A 303 8.00 11.74 -15.39
C ASP A 303 6.58 11.22 -15.11
N GLU A 304 6.23 11.03 -13.84
CA GLU A 304 4.90 10.57 -13.45
C GLU A 304 3.88 11.73 -13.47
N ARG A 305 2.77 11.52 -14.18
CA ARG A 305 1.66 12.47 -14.25
C ARG A 305 0.35 11.79 -13.86
N GLY A 306 -0.49 12.52 -13.12
CA GLY A 306 -1.87 12.13 -12.90
C GLY A 306 -2.55 11.95 -14.26
N ALA A 307 -3.47 11.00 -14.38
CA ALA A 307 -4.08 10.68 -15.65
C ALA A 307 -5.56 10.34 -15.53
N LEU A 308 -6.28 10.57 -16.62
CA LEU A 308 -7.67 10.22 -16.82
C LEU A 308 -7.78 9.35 -18.08
N TRP A 309 -8.36 8.17 -17.93
CA TRP A 309 -8.74 7.28 -19.02
C TRP A 309 -10.25 7.17 -19.12
N GLN A 310 -10.74 6.87 -20.31
CA GLN A 310 -12.14 6.54 -20.58
C GLN A 310 -12.22 5.12 -21.12
N LEU A 311 -13.11 4.31 -20.55
CA LEU A 311 -13.46 3.01 -21.12
C LEU A 311 -14.32 3.20 -22.37
N ASN A 312 -13.96 2.47 -23.43
CA ASN A 312 -14.61 2.51 -24.72
C ASN A 312 -15.61 1.35 -24.87
N THR A 313 -16.59 1.54 -25.75
CA THR A 313 -17.62 0.52 -26.03
C THR A 313 -17.08 -0.73 -26.72
N ASP A 314 -15.86 -0.67 -27.28
CA ASP A 314 -15.18 -1.79 -27.94
C ASP A 314 -14.36 -2.67 -26.98
N GLY A 315 -14.38 -2.37 -25.68
CA GLY A 315 -13.59 -3.08 -24.67
C GLY A 315 -12.13 -2.63 -24.57
N SER A 316 -11.79 -1.47 -25.14
CA SER A 316 -10.50 -0.79 -24.93
C SER A 316 -10.62 0.38 -23.95
N ALA A 317 -9.51 1.03 -23.62
CA ALA A 317 -9.48 2.29 -22.90
C ALA A 317 -8.65 3.33 -23.65
N SER A 318 -9.06 4.58 -23.61
CA SER A 318 -8.33 5.72 -24.18
C SER A 318 -7.80 6.62 -23.08
N LEU A 319 -6.52 6.99 -23.16
CA LEU A 319 -5.96 8.06 -22.34
C LEU A 319 -6.56 9.38 -22.81
N VAL A 320 -7.40 9.99 -21.97
CA VAL A 320 -8.08 11.26 -22.26
C VAL A 320 -7.19 12.43 -21.88
N LYS A 321 -6.47 12.30 -20.76
CA LYS A 321 -5.69 13.41 -20.22
C LYS A 321 -4.52 12.97 -19.35
N THR A 322 -3.43 13.72 -19.44
CA THR A 322 -2.38 13.80 -18.43
C THR A 322 -2.49 15.14 -17.70
N TYR A 323 -2.65 15.09 -16.38
CA TYR A 323 -2.76 16.27 -15.53
C TYR A 323 -1.40 16.91 -15.28
N GLY A 324 -1.40 18.22 -15.04
CA GLY A 324 -0.22 18.96 -14.57
C GLY A 324 0.14 18.64 -13.13
N PHE A 325 0.94 19.51 -12.53
CA PHE A 325 1.39 19.44 -11.14
C PHE A 325 1.26 20.83 -10.50
N LEU A 326 1.31 20.94 -9.17
CA LEU A 326 1.20 22.24 -8.50
C LEU A 326 2.35 23.19 -8.85
N GLY A 327 3.59 22.69 -8.81
CA GLY A 327 4.74 23.49 -9.25
C GLY A 327 5.15 24.55 -8.23
N ASP A 328 5.95 25.52 -8.67
CA ASP A 328 6.39 26.62 -7.81
C ASP A 328 5.22 27.49 -7.39
N LYS A 329 5.01 27.59 -6.08
CA LYS A 329 3.93 28.35 -5.46
C LYS A 329 2.55 28.06 -6.06
N ALA A 330 2.31 26.80 -6.43
CA ALA A 330 1.06 26.35 -7.06
C ALA A 330 0.72 27.05 -8.39
N THR A 331 1.72 27.53 -9.14
CA THR A 331 1.53 28.20 -10.44
C THR A 331 1.40 27.24 -11.64
N GLY A 332 1.63 25.95 -11.43
CA GLY A 332 1.75 24.95 -12.50
C GLY A 332 3.05 25.01 -13.28
N GLN A 333 4.01 25.84 -12.85
CA GLN A 333 5.31 26.03 -13.51
C GLN A 333 6.45 25.43 -12.70
N LEU A 334 7.56 25.16 -13.37
CA LEU A 334 8.80 24.77 -12.71
C LEU A 334 9.33 25.93 -11.86
N ALA A 335 10.01 25.61 -10.76
CA ALA A 335 10.82 26.59 -10.07
C ALA A 335 11.88 27.19 -11.02
N PRO A 336 12.21 28.48 -10.88
CA PRO A 336 13.21 29.11 -11.73
C PRO A 336 14.58 28.45 -11.53
N ASN A 337 15.35 28.38 -12.62
CA ASN A 337 16.73 27.94 -12.55
C ASN A 337 17.53 28.87 -11.64
N SER A 338 18.40 28.29 -10.82
CA SER A 338 19.25 29.00 -9.87
C SER A 338 20.62 28.32 -9.78
N GLU A 339 21.66 29.07 -9.47
CA GLU A 339 22.97 28.50 -9.11
C GLU A 339 22.99 28.01 -7.66
N GLU A 340 22.03 28.43 -6.83
CA GLU A 340 21.97 28.06 -5.42
C GLU A 340 21.36 26.67 -5.19
N TYR A 341 20.45 26.25 -6.06
CA TYR A 341 19.74 24.97 -5.93
C TYR A 341 19.39 24.39 -7.31
N PRO A 342 19.35 23.06 -7.45
CA PRO A 342 18.86 22.44 -8.66
C PRO A 342 17.33 22.58 -8.77
N THR A 343 16.83 22.73 -10.00
CA THR A 343 15.38 22.71 -10.28
C THR A 343 14.80 21.34 -9.88
N PRO A 344 13.72 21.29 -9.08
CA PRO A 344 13.11 20.02 -8.70
C PRO A 344 12.54 19.27 -9.90
N THR A 345 12.56 17.94 -9.83
CA THR A 345 11.69 17.09 -10.66
C THR A 345 10.26 17.20 -10.12
N TYR A 346 9.23 17.24 -10.96
CA TYR A 346 7.84 17.32 -10.52
C TYR A 346 7.06 16.07 -10.90
N TYR A 347 6.09 15.70 -10.06
CA TYR A 347 5.16 14.61 -10.31
C TYR A 347 3.74 14.98 -9.88
N SER A 348 2.76 14.23 -10.39
CA SER A 348 1.38 14.29 -9.94
C SER A 348 0.73 12.91 -9.97
N ARG A 349 -0.25 12.69 -9.09
CA ARG A 349 -1.09 11.49 -9.06
C ARG A 349 -2.53 11.86 -8.73
N ALA A 350 -3.47 11.26 -9.45
CA ALA A 350 -4.89 11.27 -9.12
C ALA A 350 -5.20 9.98 -8.38
N ASN A 351 -5.84 10.10 -7.21
CA ASN A 351 -6.15 9.00 -6.31
C ASN A 351 -7.63 8.59 -6.40
N ALA A 352 -8.54 9.55 -6.58
CA ALA A 352 -9.99 9.31 -6.63
C ALA A 352 -10.70 10.24 -7.62
N ILE A 353 -11.89 9.83 -8.07
CA ILE A 353 -12.72 10.57 -9.03
C ILE A 353 -14.21 10.41 -8.70
N ASN A 354 -14.96 11.52 -8.76
CA ASN A 354 -16.41 11.46 -8.62
C ASN A 354 -17.13 11.34 -9.98
N ASP A 355 -18.46 11.16 -9.95
CA ASP A 355 -19.26 11.01 -11.16
C ASP A 355 -19.38 12.32 -11.99
N ALA A 356 -19.00 13.47 -11.42
CA ALA A 356 -18.87 14.73 -12.15
C ALA A 356 -17.54 14.84 -12.94
N GLY A 357 -16.64 13.87 -12.79
CA GLY A 357 -15.33 13.86 -13.44
C GLY A 357 -14.28 14.73 -12.75
N ILE A 358 -14.52 15.15 -11.51
CA ILE A 358 -13.54 15.86 -10.69
C ILE A 358 -12.65 14.82 -10.02
N ALA A 359 -11.34 14.93 -10.24
CA ALA A 359 -10.37 14.04 -9.63
C ALA A 359 -9.61 14.74 -8.51
N VAL A 360 -9.22 13.99 -7.49
CA VAL A 360 -8.38 14.47 -6.39
C VAL A 360 -7.21 13.55 -6.17
N GLY A 361 -6.14 14.07 -5.59
CA GLY A 361 -4.98 13.27 -5.24
C GLY A 361 -3.90 14.14 -4.62
N HIS A 362 -2.69 14.03 -5.15
CA HIS A 362 -1.58 14.85 -4.70
C HIS A 362 -0.58 15.11 -5.81
N SER A 363 0.12 16.23 -5.73
CA SER A 363 1.21 16.56 -6.64
C SER A 363 2.31 17.33 -5.92
N LEU A 364 3.48 17.40 -6.54
CA LEU A 364 4.60 18.10 -5.96
C LEU A 364 4.38 19.62 -6.03
N TYR A 365 4.37 20.24 -4.85
CA TYR A 365 4.48 21.68 -4.67
C TYR A 365 5.93 22.04 -4.40
N SER A 366 6.39 23.19 -4.91
CA SER A 366 7.68 23.78 -4.52
C SER A 366 7.54 25.23 -4.08
N ASP A 367 8.50 25.72 -3.32
CA ASP A 367 8.55 27.13 -2.93
C ASP A 367 9.98 27.67 -3.02
N LYS A 368 10.25 28.38 -4.12
CA LYS A 368 11.55 28.97 -4.40
C LYS A 368 12.07 29.95 -3.33
N ASP A 369 11.20 30.50 -2.49
CA ASP A 369 11.60 31.46 -1.45
C ASP A 369 11.91 30.77 -0.11
N ARG A 370 11.65 29.46 0.01
CA ARG A 370 11.97 28.64 1.17
C ARG A 370 13.15 27.72 0.87
N ILE A 371 14.36 28.20 1.13
CA ILE A 371 15.59 27.42 0.92
C ILE A 371 15.95 26.65 2.19
N VAL A 372 16.28 25.37 2.01
CA VAL A 372 16.66 24.41 3.05
C VAL A 372 18.08 23.92 2.76
N SER A 373 18.95 23.98 3.78
CA SER A 373 20.31 23.47 3.70
C SER A 373 20.38 22.01 4.16
N PHE A 374 21.14 21.22 3.42
CA PHE A 374 21.45 19.82 3.68
C PHE A 374 22.96 19.62 3.77
N PHE A 375 23.37 18.51 4.36
CA PHE A 375 24.75 18.09 4.41
C PHE A 375 24.86 16.69 3.84
N ASP A 376 25.83 16.46 2.96
CA ASP A 376 26.13 15.12 2.49
C ASP A 376 26.91 14.31 3.55
N ASN A 377 27.21 13.05 3.23
CA ASN A 377 27.95 12.16 4.14
C ASN A 377 29.40 12.62 4.42
N PHE A 378 29.92 13.57 3.64
CA PHE A 378 31.25 14.15 3.82
C PHE A 378 31.21 15.52 4.53
N GLY A 379 30.01 15.99 4.88
CA GLY A 379 29.78 17.26 5.57
C GLY A 379 29.76 18.48 4.65
N PHE A 380 29.70 18.30 3.33
CA PHE A 380 29.53 19.43 2.40
C PHE A 380 28.08 19.90 2.38
N GLU A 381 27.90 21.21 2.56
CA GLU A 381 26.57 21.83 2.50
C GLU A 381 26.10 21.90 1.04
N TYR A 382 24.84 21.54 0.81
CA TYR A 382 24.13 21.84 -0.42
C TYR A 382 22.72 22.36 -0.11
N ARG A 383 22.15 23.12 -1.03
CA ARG A 383 20.85 23.77 -0.84
C ARG A 383 19.77 23.17 -1.75
N ARG A 384 18.54 23.19 -1.25
CA ARG A 384 17.32 22.85 -1.98
C ARG A 384 16.26 23.89 -1.66
N ILE A 385 15.26 24.00 -2.52
CA ILE A 385 14.02 24.68 -2.16
C ILE A 385 13.07 23.69 -1.49
N TYR A 386 12.15 24.20 -0.69
CA TYR A 386 11.10 23.39 -0.09
C TYR A 386 10.29 22.71 -1.20
N THR A 387 10.14 21.39 -1.11
CA THR A 387 9.27 20.60 -1.98
C THR A 387 8.53 19.56 -1.16
N ALA A 388 7.26 19.34 -1.45
CA ALA A 388 6.46 18.34 -0.75
C ALA A 388 5.24 17.92 -1.58
N PRO A 389 4.72 16.69 -1.39
CA PRO A 389 3.41 16.34 -1.92
C PRO A 389 2.34 17.17 -1.21
N HIS A 390 1.49 17.84 -1.97
CA HIS A 390 0.31 18.52 -1.45
C HIS A 390 -0.96 17.98 -2.10
N ALA A 391 -2.03 17.93 -1.31
CA ALA A 391 -3.35 17.52 -1.73
C ALA A 391 -3.83 18.43 -2.86
N THR A 392 -4.29 17.83 -3.95
CA THR A 392 -4.56 18.53 -5.21
C THR A 392 -5.93 18.16 -5.75
N VAL A 393 -6.66 19.16 -6.24
CA VAL A 393 -7.85 19.00 -7.09
C VAL A 393 -7.42 19.11 -8.55
N TYR A 394 -7.87 18.18 -9.37
CA TYR A 394 -7.73 18.18 -10.83
C TYR A 394 -9.12 18.32 -11.46
N GLN A 395 -9.40 19.47 -12.06
CA GLN A 395 -10.70 19.75 -12.67
C GLN A 395 -10.50 20.49 -13.99
N GLY A 396 -10.84 19.85 -15.11
CA GLY A 396 -10.45 20.40 -16.41
C GLY A 396 -8.94 20.56 -16.46
N ASP A 397 -8.44 21.73 -16.89
CA ASP A 397 -7.01 22.07 -16.90
C ASP A 397 -6.49 22.61 -15.55
N ASP A 398 -7.39 22.85 -14.59
CA ASP A 398 -7.01 23.41 -13.29
C ASP A 398 -6.36 22.36 -12.40
N VAL A 399 -5.26 22.76 -11.76
CA VAL A 399 -4.53 22.00 -10.75
C VAL A 399 -4.39 22.91 -9.51
N LYS A 400 -5.17 22.65 -8.47
CA LYS A 400 -5.28 23.55 -7.30
C LYS A 400 -4.92 22.85 -5.99
N PRO A 401 -4.19 23.53 -5.09
CA PRO A 401 -3.87 22.97 -3.77
C PRO A 401 -5.12 23.05 -2.88
N ILE A 402 -5.29 22.06 -2.00
CA ILE A 402 -6.37 22.05 -1.00
C ILE A 402 -5.87 22.62 0.34
N VAL A 403 -4.69 22.18 0.77
CA VAL A 403 -4.12 22.51 2.08
C VAL A 403 -2.95 23.48 1.92
N ASP A 404 -2.95 24.55 2.72
CA ASP A 404 -1.92 25.59 2.69
C ASP A 404 -0.50 25.02 2.97
N PRO A 405 0.42 25.06 2.00
CA PRO A 405 1.81 24.64 2.17
C PRO A 405 2.65 25.50 3.11
N ALA A 406 2.16 26.66 3.56
CA ALA A 406 2.79 27.45 4.60
C ALA A 406 2.48 26.91 6.02
N GLU A 407 1.34 26.25 6.20
CA GLU A 407 0.89 25.75 7.51
C GLU A 407 1.13 24.26 7.73
N TRP A 408 1.19 23.48 6.64
CA TRP A 408 1.31 22.02 6.66
C TRP A 408 2.49 21.56 5.81
N LEU A 409 3.21 20.55 6.31
CA LEU A 409 4.47 20.07 5.71
C LEU A 409 4.26 19.25 4.44
N ALA A 410 3.10 18.61 4.32
CA ALA A 410 2.68 17.79 3.18
C ALA A 410 1.19 17.46 3.35
N SER A 411 0.52 17.10 2.26
CA SER A 411 -0.87 16.64 2.29
C SER A 411 -1.22 15.73 1.13
N VAL A 412 -2.25 14.90 1.31
CA VAL A 412 -2.76 13.96 0.31
C VAL A 412 -4.28 13.94 0.36
N ALA A 413 -4.96 14.19 -0.76
CA ALA A 413 -6.38 13.86 -0.89
C ALA A 413 -6.50 12.38 -1.26
N VAL A 414 -7.37 11.65 -0.53
CA VAL A 414 -7.52 10.20 -0.71
C VAL A 414 -8.77 9.85 -1.48
N ASP A 415 -9.87 10.57 -1.25
CA ASP A 415 -11.17 10.24 -1.80
C ASP A 415 -12.05 11.48 -2.03
N ILE A 416 -13.00 11.40 -2.95
CA ILE A 416 -13.99 12.43 -3.25
C ILE A 416 -15.35 11.78 -3.53
N ASN A 417 -16.40 12.26 -2.87
CA ASN A 417 -17.75 11.76 -3.09
C ASN A 417 -18.52 12.57 -4.16
N ASN A 418 -19.73 12.13 -4.50
CA ASN A 418 -20.60 12.79 -5.48
C ASN A 418 -21.29 14.06 -4.96
N GLN A 419 -20.99 14.49 -3.73
CA GLN A 419 -21.39 15.78 -3.16
C GLN A 419 -20.21 16.78 -3.17
N ASP A 420 -19.14 16.47 -3.90
CA ASP A 420 -17.90 17.25 -3.98
C ASP A 420 -17.22 17.46 -2.60
N LEU A 421 -17.44 16.52 -1.67
CA LEU A 421 -16.72 16.45 -0.40
C LEU A 421 -15.47 15.59 -0.57
N VAL A 422 -14.32 16.16 -0.25
CA VAL A 422 -13.01 15.51 -0.32
C VAL A 422 -12.57 15.08 1.06
N ALA A 423 -12.06 13.85 1.20
CA ALA A 423 -11.30 13.41 2.37
C ALA A 423 -9.82 13.33 2.04
N GLY A 424 -8.99 13.67 3.03
CA GLY A 424 -7.54 13.52 2.92
C GLY A 424 -6.86 13.64 4.26
N TYR A 425 -5.53 13.66 4.25
CA TYR A 425 -4.75 13.93 5.45
C TYR A 425 -3.55 14.84 5.16
N ALA A 426 -3.15 15.60 6.17
CA ALA A 426 -2.00 16.49 6.11
C ALA A 426 -1.04 16.27 7.28
N TYR A 427 0.23 16.57 7.08
CA TYR A 427 1.31 16.36 8.04
C TYR A 427 1.74 17.66 8.71
N LYS A 428 1.79 17.65 10.05
CA LYS A 428 2.26 18.79 10.85
C LYS A 428 3.01 18.33 12.08
N ASN A 429 3.92 19.18 12.57
CA ASN A 429 4.57 18.98 13.86
C ASN A 429 3.57 19.23 14.99
N ILE A 430 3.22 18.17 15.73
CA ILE A 430 2.34 18.19 16.89
C ILE A 430 3.06 17.48 18.03
N ASN A 431 3.30 18.20 19.14
CA ASN A 431 4.04 17.70 20.30
C ASN A 431 5.42 17.12 19.91
N SER A 432 6.18 17.88 19.11
CA SER A 432 7.53 17.52 18.64
C SER A 432 7.61 16.28 17.73
N ALA A 433 6.50 15.83 17.17
CA ALA A 433 6.46 14.74 16.20
C ALA A 433 5.62 15.13 14.98
N VAL A 434 6.04 14.70 13.80
CA VAL A 434 5.24 14.86 12.57
C VAL A 434 4.06 13.87 12.61
N ARG A 435 2.84 14.39 12.63
CA ARG A 435 1.58 13.60 12.72
C ARG A 435 0.70 13.88 11.51
N ALA A 436 0.03 12.84 11.02
CA ALA A 436 -1.01 12.95 10.00
C ALA A 436 -2.34 13.34 10.66
N LYS A 437 -3.07 14.29 10.06
CA LYS A 437 -4.39 14.73 10.51
C LYS A 437 -5.38 14.67 9.35
N LEU A 438 -6.51 14.04 9.58
CA LEU A 438 -7.64 13.96 8.67
C LEU A 438 -8.13 15.37 8.40
N PHE A 439 -8.41 15.66 7.13
CA PHE A 439 -9.17 16.81 6.73
C PHE A 439 -10.36 16.40 5.86
N THR A 440 -11.43 17.19 5.94
CA THR A 440 -12.49 17.25 4.94
C THR A 440 -12.39 18.58 4.19
N TYR A 441 -12.66 18.56 2.89
CA TYR A 441 -12.72 19.78 2.10
C TYR A 441 -13.97 19.76 1.22
N ASP A 442 -14.88 20.71 1.48
CA ASP A 442 -16.07 20.95 0.64
C ASP A 442 -15.67 21.87 -0.51
N LEU A 443 -15.65 21.34 -1.74
CA LEU A 443 -15.29 22.08 -2.94
C LEU A 443 -16.27 23.21 -3.26
N ALA A 444 -17.56 23.03 -3.00
CA ALA A 444 -18.59 24.00 -3.33
C ALA A 444 -18.56 25.18 -2.34
N ALA A 445 -18.35 24.89 -1.05
CA ALA A 445 -18.22 25.90 0.00
C ALA A 445 -16.80 26.49 0.09
N ASN A 446 -15.80 25.84 -0.51
CA ASN A 446 -14.38 26.12 -0.33
C ASN A 446 -13.99 26.11 1.16
N GLU A 447 -14.45 25.11 1.90
CA GLU A 447 -14.29 24.99 3.35
C GLU A 447 -13.40 23.80 3.70
N LEU A 448 -12.27 24.06 4.36
CA LEU A 448 -11.31 23.05 4.84
C LEU A 448 -11.44 22.89 6.36
N THR A 449 -11.71 21.66 6.80
CA THR A 449 -11.85 21.33 8.22
C THR A 449 -10.92 20.19 8.61
N PHE A 450 -10.16 20.36 9.69
CA PHE A 450 -9.32 19.30 10.26
C PHE A 450 -10.05 18.60 11.40
N VAL A 451 -9.87 17.28 11.47
CA VAL A 451 -10.55 16.41 12.42
C VAL A 451 -9.54 15.83 13.41
N ASP A 452 -9.88 15.87 14.70
CA ASP A 452 -9.14 15.17 15.74
C ASP A 452 -9.49 13.68 15.76
N GLY A 453 -8.50 12.83 16.04
CA GLY A 453 -8.73 11.40 16.25
C GLY A 453 -9.16 11.11 17.69
N PHE A 454 -8.87 9.90 18.17
CA PHE A 454 -9.20 9.47 19.53
C PHE A 454 -8.57 10.32 20.65
N PHE A 455 -7.54 11.09 20.32
CA PHE A 455 -6.92 12.12 21.16
C PHE A 455 -6.20 13.15 20.26
N ASN A 456 -5.91 14.35 20.76
CA ASN A 456 -5.43 15.47 19.93
C ASN A 456 -4.20 15.15 19.07
N SER A 457 -3.24 14.39 19.62
CA SER A 457 -2.02 13.99 18.90
C SER A 457 -2.13 12.66 18.15
N SER A 458 -3.32 12.07 18.06
CA SER A 458 -3.58 10.85 17.29
C SER A 458 -3.34 11.12 15.81
N GLY A 459 -2.45 10.33 15.20
CA GLY A 459 -2.38 10.22 13.75
C GLY A 459 -3.70 9.67 13.20
N THR A 460 -4.22 10.26 12.14
CA THR A 460 -5.46 9.82 11.47
C THR A 460 -5.24 9.80 9.96
N GLU A 461 -5.46 8.64 9.34
CA GLU A 461 -5.26 8.41 7.91
C GLU A 461 -6.55 7.83 7.31
N PRO A 462 -7.39 8.66 6.66
CA PRO A 462 -8.57 8.17 5.93
C PRO A 462 -8.17 7.30 4.75
N ARG A 463 -9.10 6.43 4.34
CA ARG A 463 -8.98 5.54 3.18
C ARG A 463 -10.09 5.77 2.15
N ALA A 464 -11.32 5.93 2.61
CA ALA A 464 -12.49 6.03 1.75
C ALA A 464 -13.63 6.81 2.40
N MET A 465 -14.58 7.25 1.57
CA MET A 465 -15.77 7.98 1.94
C MET A 465 -16.98 7.49 1.14
N ASN A 466 -18.18 7.56 1.73
CA ASN A 466 -19.42 7.38 1.00
C ASN A 466 -20.14 8.72 0.70
N ASN A 467 -21.24 8.67 -0.07
CA ASN A 467 -22.03 9.84 -0.43
C ASN A 467 -22.84 10.45 0.72
N GLN A 468 -22.78 9.88 1.93
CA GLN A 468 -23.35 10.46 3.14
C GLN A 468 -22.31 11.25 3.93
N GLY A 469 -21.07 11.34 3.46
CA GLY A 469 -19.97 12.02 4.15
C GLY A 469 -19.43 11.22 5.34
N GLN A 470 -19.65 9.91 5.36
CA GLN A 470 -19.01 9.00 6.31
C GLN A 470 -17.66 8.58 5.77
N ILE A 471 -16.62 8.73 6.58
CA ILE A 471 -15.22 8.50 6.23
C ILE A 471 -14.70 7.36 7.10
N VAL A 472 -13.99 6.42 6.49
CA VAL A 472 -13.33 5.32 7.19
C VAL A 472 -11.82 5.38 6.98
N GLY A 473 -11.09 4.80 7.92
CA GLY A 473 -9.64 4.64 7.79
C GLY A 473 -9.01 4.06 9.04
N ARG A 474 -7.77 4.46 9.33
CA ARG A 474 -7.04 4.04 10.53
C ARG A 474 -6.57 5.23 11.36
N ALA A 475 -6.56 5.06 12.67
CA ALA A 475 -6.10 6.08 13.61
C ALA A 475 -5.29 5.47 14.76
N GLU A 476 -4.39 6.28 15.32
CA GLU A 476 -3.59 5.89 16.47
C GLU A 476 -4.44 5.81 17.74
N VAL A 477 -4.40 4.67 18.42
CA VAL A 477 -4.98 4.48 19.75
C VAL A 477 -3.90 4.28 20.80
N ILE A 478 -4.22 4.62 22.06
CA ILE A 478 -3.41 4.25 23.22
C ILE A 478 -4.24 3.28 24.05
N ILE A 479 -3.77 2.05 24.16
CA ILE A 479 -4.47 1.03 24.95
C ILE A 479 -4.07 1.20 26.42
N GLY A 480 -5.07 1.15 27.32
CA GLY A 480 -4.91 1.46 28.74
C GLY A 480 -3.70 0.79 29.38
N GLY A 481 -2.85 1.60 30.03
CA GLY A 481 -1.66 1.13 30.76
C GLY A 481 -0.36 1.09 29.95
N THR A 482 -0.37 1.41 28.65
CA THR A 482 0.85 1.54 27.83
C THR A 482 1.05 2.96 27.30
N VAL A 483 2.23 3.21 26.73
CA VAL A 483 2.52 4.41 25.92
C VAL A 483 2.61 4.07 24.42
N ASP A 484 2.38 2.81 24.08
CA ASP A 484 2.52 2.30 22.73
C ASP A 484 1.30 2.69 21.90
N ARG A 485 1.58 3.33 20.76
CA ARG A 485 0.54 3.70 19.79
C ARG A 485 0.28 2.51 18.88
N ARG A 486 -0.96 2.00 18.90
CA ARG A 486 -1.45 0.98 17.95
C ARG A 486 -2.40 1.62 16.95
N LEU A 487 -2.79 0.88 15.92
CA LEU A 487 -3.74 1.34 14.90
C LEU A 487 -5.07 0.60 15.06
N HIS A 488 -6.15 1.36 15.18
CA HIS A 488 -7.51 0.84 15.07
C HIS A 488 -8.20 1.46 13.84
N GLY A 489 -9.14 0.71 13.27
CA GLY A 489 -10.04 1.25 12.25
C GLY A 489 -11.01 2.27 12.85
N PHE A 490 -11.32 3.35 12.13
CA PHE A 490 -12.28 4.35 12.57
C PHE A 490 -13.43 4.54 11.56
N LEU A 491 -14.53 5.09 12.08
CA LEU A 491 -15.63 5.69 11.31
C LEU A 491 -15.81 7.15 11.78
N TYR A 492 -15.74 8.09 10.85
CA TYR A 492 -16.01 9.50 11.09
C TYR A 492 -17.23 9.94 10.28
N ASP A 493 -18.21 10.55 10.93
CA ASP A 493 -19.37 11.13 10.27
C ASP A 493 -19.21 12.66 10.22
N SER A 494 -19.00 13.20 9.02
CA SER A 494 -18.77 14.64 8.82
C SER A 494 -19.98 15.52 9.13
N GLN A 495 -21.19 14.98 9.12
CA GLN A 495 -22.41 15.75 9.42
C GLN A 495 -22.57 15.95 10.92
N SER A 496 -22.35 14.88 11.70
CA SER A 496 -22.46 14.93 13.16
C SER A 496 -21.16 15.32 13.86
N GLY A 497 -20.01 15.23 13.18
CA GLY A 497 -18.68 15.40 13.75
C GLY A 497 -18.24 14.23 14.65
N THR A 498 -18.94 13.09 14.59
CA THR A 498 -18.68 11.94 15.46
C THR A 498 -17.51 11.11 14.94
N PHE A 499 -16.50 10.88 15.79
CA PHE A 499 -15.35 10.01 15.49
C PHE A 499 -15.41 8.76 16.36
N SER A 500 -15.58 7.58 15.76
CA SER A 500 -15.83 6.31 16.44
C SER A 500 -14.75 5.27 16.14
N ASP A 501 -14.39 4.48 17.15
CA ASP A 501 -13.54 3.29 16.98
C ASP A 501 -14.41 2.14 16.48
N LEU A 502 -14.04 1.50 15.36
CA LEU A 502 -14.83 0.39 14.82
C LEU A 502 -14.89 -0.80 15.79
N ASN A 503 -13.90 -0.96 16.67
CA ASN A 503 -13.89 -2.02 17.68
C ASN A 503 -14.96 -1.80 18.76
N ASP A 504 -15.39 -0.55 18.99
CA ASP A 504 -16.50 -0.22 19.91
C ASP A 504 -17.88 -0.43 19.26
N LEU A 505 -17.91 -0.65 17.94
CA LEU A 505 -19.14 -0.80 17.14
C LEU A 505 -19.49 -2.26 16.82
N VAL A 506 -18.65 -3.22 17.21
CA VAL A 506 -18.88 -4.66 17.04
C VAL A 506 -19.14 -5.33 18.38
N ALA A 507 -19.50 -6.63 18.37
CA ALA A 507 -19.77 -7.37 19.60
C ALA A 507 -18.50 -7.53 20.46
N CYS A 508 -18.63 -7.44 21.79
CA CYS A 508 -17.49 -7.49 22.73
C CYS A 508 -16.70 -8.80 22.69
N ASP A 509 -17.33 -9.91 22.30
CA ASP A 509 -16.73 -11.23 22.18
C ASP A 509 -16.22 -11.53 20.76
N ALA A 510 -16.18 -10.53 19.88
CA ALA A 510 -15.59 -10.67 18.56
C ALA A 510 -14.11 -11.07 18.67
N PRO A 511 -13.67 -12.15 17.99
CA PRO A 511 -12.28 -12.61 18.04
C PRO A 511 -11.34 -11.77 17.16
N TYR A 512 -11.77 -10.57 16.78
CA TYR A 512 -11.15 -9.71 15.77
C TYR A 512 -10.72 -8.39 16.40
N THR A 513 -9.56 -7.89 15.99
CA THR A 513 -9.18 -6.49 16.22
C THR A 513 -9.15 -5.77 14.88
N LEU A 514 -10.04 -4.81 14.67
CA LEU A 514 -10.14 -4.02 13.44
C LEU A 514 -9.05 -2.95 13.44
N VAL A 515 -8.09 -3.05 12.52
CA VAL A 515 -6.88 -2.21 12.51
C VAL A 515 -6.79 -1.22 11.35
N ASP A 516 -7.55 -1.46 10.27
CA ASP A 516 -7.70 -0.55 9.14
C ASP A 516 -9.08 -0.76 8.50
N ALA A 517 -9.67 0.29 7.95
CA ALA A 517 -10.92 0.24 7.21
C ALA A 517 -10.70 0.89 5.84
N THR A 518 -10.75 0.08 4.79
CA THR A 518 -10.22 0.42 3.47
C THR A 518 -11.27 0.94 2.50
N ALA A 519 -12.54 0.57 2.67
CA ALA A 519 -13.63 1.05 1.84
C ALA A 519 -14.95 1.14 2.63
N ILE A 520 -15.84 2.02 2.19
CA ILE A 520 -17.22 2.13 2.67
C ILE A 520 -18.15 2.41 1.48
N ASN A 521 -19.31 1.76 1.44
CA ASN A 521 -20.33 2.04 0.41
C ASN A 521 -21.48 2.91 0.96
N ASP A 522 -22.41 3.36 0.09
CA ASP A 522 -23.54 4.21 0.53
C ASP A 522 -24.58 3.47 1.38
N ASN A 523 -24.49 2.14 1.49
CA ASN A 523 -25.29 1.37 2.46
C ASN A 523 -24.63 1.31 3.84
N GLY A 524 -23.45 1.92 4.01
CA GLY A 524 -22.67 1.88 5.24
C GLY A 524 -21.97 0.56 5.49
N GLU A 525 -21.88 -0.35 4.51
CA GLU A 525 -21.03 -1.55 4.63
C GLU A 525 -19.56 -1.14 4.50
N ILE A 526 -18.73 -1.64 5.42
CA ILE A 526 -17.31 -1.27 5.52
C ILE A 526 -16.45 -2.48 5.22
N MET A 527 -15.46 -2.32 4.35
CA MET A 527 -14.37 -3.27 4.17
C MET A 527 -13.26 -2.93 5.16
N ALA A 528 -12.81 -3.92 5.93
CA ALA A 528 -11.79 -3.72 6.95
C ALA A 528 -10.75 -4.84 6.94
N THR A 529 -9.58 -4.52 7.49
CA THR A 529 -8.56 -5.51 7.85
C THR A 529 -8.64 -5.75 9.35
N ALA A 530 -8.87 -7.01 9.71
CA ALA A 530 -8.91 -7.48 11.09
C ALA A 530 -7.67 -8.31 11.40
N LEU A 531 -7.18 -8.23 12.63
CA LEU A 531 -6.22 -9.17 13.19
C LEU A 531 -6.96 -10.28 13.93
N VAL A 532 -6.63 -11.54 13.63
CA VAL A 532 -7.20 -12.73 14.25
C VAL A 532 -6.13 -13.79 14.47
N ARG A 533 -6.17 -14.50 15.61
CA ARG A 533 -5.22 -15.59 15.89
C ARG A 533 -5.69 -16.90 15.27
N ARG A 534 -4.83 -17.53 14.45
CA ARG A 534 -5.12 -18.76 13.71
C ARG A 534 -3.92 -19.69 13.63
N PRO A 535 -4.11 -20.98 13.30
CA PRO A 535 -3.02 -21.89 12.95
C PRO A 535 -2.11 -21.30 11.86
N LEU A 536 -0.81 -21.36 12.09
CA LEU A 536 0.20 -21.06 11.07
C LEU A 536 0.16 -22.15 9.99
N LEU A 537 0.00 -21.76 8.74
CA LEU A 537 0.01 -22.69 7.61
C LEU A 537 1.42 -22.86 7.02
N ASP A 538 1.74 -23.99 6.41
CA ASP A 538 2.95 -24.20 5.61
C ASP A 538 2.74 -23.83 4.14
N ALA A 539 3.76 -23.99 3.29
CA ALA A 539 3.69 -23.69 1.85
C ALA A 539 2.73 -24.60 1.07
N THR A 540 2.12 -25.60 1.71
CA THR A 540 1.10 -26.48 1.13
C THR A 540 -0.28 -26.26 1.76
N GLY A 541 -0.41 -25.28 2.64
CA GLY A 541 -1.64 -24.96 3.35
C GLY A 541 -1.95 -25.85 4.56
N GLN A 542 -1.01 -26.67 5.03
CA GLN A 542 -1.19 -27.51 6.21
C GLN A 542 -0.80 -26.77 7.50
N GLN A 543 -1.43 -27.10 8.62
CA GLN A 543 -1.13 -26.48 9.91
C GLN A 543 0.24 -26.92 10.42
N GLN A 544 1.03 -25.97 10.91
CA GLN A 544 2.30 -26.26 11.56
C GLN A 544 2.10 -26.62 13.03
N THR A 545 2.80 -27.65 13.47
CA THR A 545 2.85 -28.09 14.87
C THR A 545 4.24 -27.87 15.44
N ALA A 546 4.33 -27.46 16.70
CA ALA A 546 5.57 -27.40 17.45
C ALA A 546 6.09 -28.81 17.78
N GLU A 547 7.32 -28.90 18.33
CA GLU A 547 7.95 -30.17 18.71
C GLU A 547 7.13 -30.96 19.75
N ASP A 548 6.32 -30.27 20.56
CA ASP A 548 5.43 -30.89 21.55
C ASP A 548 4.07 -31.35 20.97
N GLY A 549 3.86 -31.18 19.66
CA GLY A 549 2.63 -31.54 18.96
C GLY A 549 1.51 -30.50 19.04
N SER A 550 1.72 -29.35 19.71
CA SER A 550 0.74 -28.26 19.75
C SER A 550 0.69 -27.48 18.43
N VAL A 551 -0.48 -26.97 18.06
CA VAL A 551 -0.64 -26.14 16.84
C VAL A 551 -0.02 -24.78 17.08
N VAL A 552 0.90 -24.38 16.20
CA VAL A 552 1.50 -23.03 16.25
C VAL A 552 0.46 -22.02 15.79
N LEU A 553 0.14 -21.06 16.66
CA LEU A 553 -0.78 -19.97 16.33
C LEU A 553 -0.01 -18.71 15.91
N GLN A 554 -0.54 -17.98 14.95
CA GLN A 554 -0.05 -16.68 14.51
C GLN A 554 -1.21 -15.69 14.39
N GLU A 555 -0.93 -14.41 14.64
CA GLU A 555 -1.82 -13.32 14.28
C GLU A 555 -1.81 -13.12 12.75
N GLN A 556 -2.98 -13.21 12.14
CA GLN A 556 -3.16 -13.09 10.70
C GLN A 556 -4.03 -11.88 10.38
N ALA A 557 -3.63 -11.13 9.35
CA ALA A 557 -4.46 -10.08 8.77
C ALA A 557 -5.53 -10.73 7.88
N THR A 558 -6.79 -10.42 8.15
CA THR A 558 -7.95 -11.00 7.47
C THR A 558 -8.90 -9.91 7.02
N ALA A 559 -9.28 -9.95 5.75
CA ALA A 559 -10.31 -9.11 5.19
C ALA A 559 -11.68 -9.48 5.77
N VAL A 560 -12.39 -8.48 6.28
CA VAL A 560 -13.76 -8.63 6.79
C VAL A 560 -14.65 -7.56 6.18
N LYS A 561 -15.93 -7.87 6.03
CA LYS A 561 -16.99 -6.91 5.74
C LYS A 561 -17.81 -6.66 7.00
N LEU A 562 -17.91 -5.41 7.41
CA LEU A 562 -18.81 -4.97 8.48
C LEU A 562 -20.16 -4.62 7.86
N ARG A 563 -21.21 -5.31 8.28
CA ARG A 563 -22.58 -5.07 7.83
C ARG A 563 -23.37 -4.34 8.92
N PRO A 564 -23.97 -3.18 8.64
CA PRO A 564 -24.82 -2.49 9.61
C PRO A 564 -25.94 -3.39 10.13
N ILE A 565 -26.17 -3.37 11.44
CA ILE A 565 -27.29 -4.04 12.09
C ILE A 565 -28.43 -3.02 12.21
N ALA A 566 -29.62 -3.37 11.71
CA ALA A 566 -30.78 -2.50 11.80
C ALA A 566 -31.11 -2.20 13.28
N ASN A 567 -31.11 -0.92 13.65
CA ASN A 567 -31.27 -0.44 15.03
C ASN A 567 -30.20 -0.98 16.01
N GLY A 568 -29.04 -1.38 15.50
CA GLY A 568 -27.90 -1.78 16.31
C GLY A 568 -27.48 -0.66 17.27
N GLN A 569 -27.01 -1.02 18.44
CA GLN A 569 -26.50 -0.10 19.45
C GLN A 569 -25.11 -0.55 19.87
N PRO A 570 -24.18 0.37 20.19
CA PRO A 570 -22.86 0.00 20.69
C PRO A 570 -22.94 -0.95 21.87
N ALA A 571 -22.06 -1.95 21.88
CA ALA A 571 -21.98 -2.90 22.96
C ALA A 571 -21.42 -2.22 24.21
N ASN A 572 -22.00 -2.45 25.38
CA ASN A 572 -21.36 -2.03 26.62
C ASN A 572 -20.37 -3.12 27.07
N CYS A 573 -19.12 -2.99 26.64
CA CYS A 573 -18.05 -3.92 27.00
C CYS A 573 -17.41 -3.61 28.36
N ASP A 574 -17.82 -2.51 29.01
CA ASP A 574 -17.46 -2.22 30.40
C ASP A 574 -18.32 -3.12 31.33
N GLY A 575 -17.86 -4.35 31.57
CA GLY A 575 -18.24 -5.08 32.78
C GLY A 575 -17.71 -4.32 34.03
N GLU A 576 -18.43 -4.41 35.16
CA GLU A 576 -18.04 -3.76 36.43
C GLU A 576 -16.53 -3.89 36.75
N ASP A 577 -15.90 -2.76 37.14
CA ASP A 577 -14.50 -2.56 37.59
C ASP A 577 -13.39 -2.73 36.51
N THR A 578 -12.79 -1.69 35.92
CA THR A 578 -11.89 -0.73 36.59
C THR A 578 -11.50 0.39 35.60
N ARG A 579 -12.24 1.50 35.56
CA ARG A 579 -11.63 2.77 35.13
C ARG A 579 -10.67 3.17 36.24
N TYR A 580 -9.37 3.10 35.99
CA TYR A 580 -8.36 3.59 36.91
C TYR A 580 -8.52 5.12 37.05
N GLU A 581 -9.33 5.53 38.02
CA GLU A 581 -9.46 6.92 38.42
C GLU A 581 -8.19 7.30 39.19
N ARG A 582 -7.37 8.16 38.58
CA ARG A 582 -6.13 8.65 39.18
C ARG A 582 -6.48 9.52 40.40
N LYS A 583 -6.50 8.92 41.60
CA LYS A 583 -6.57 9.69 42.85
C LYS A 583 -5.28 10.48 43.01
N SER A 584 -5.33 11.75 42.62
CA SER A 584 -4.35 12.76 43.02
C SER A 584 -4.24 12.75 44.55
N GLY A 585 -3.10 12.28 45.07
CA GLY A 585 -2.80 12.39 46.49
C GLY A 585 -2.63 13.86 46.84
N SER A 586 -3.54 14.42 47.65
CA SER A 586 -3.37 15.73 48.24
C SER A 586 -2.11 15.72 49.12
N PHE A 587 -1.02 16.33 48.66
CA PHE A 587 0.18 16.55 49.44
C PHE A 587 -0.13 17.51 50.59
N GLN A 588 -0.11 17.03 51.84
CA GLN A 588 -0.22 17.89 53.00
C GLN A 588 1.06 18.72 53.18
N PRO A 589 0.98 20.05 53.36
CA PRO A 589 2.12 20.97 53.46
C PRO A 589 2.99 20.78 54.73
N VAL A 590 2.62 19.86 55.62
CA VAL A 590 3.37 19.54 56.84
C VAL A 590 4.72 18.88 56.53
N TRP A 591 4.84 18.15 55.40
CA TRP A 591 6.08 17.47 55.03
C TRP A 591 7.18 18.39 54.48
N LEU A 592 6.84 19.59 53.98
CA LEU A 592 7.81 20.57 53.50
C LEU A 592 8.52 21.33 54.64
N LEU A 593 7.96 21.35 55.86
CA LEU A 593 8.60 21.97 57.03
C LEU A 593 9.69 21.10 57.66
N LEU A 594 9.70 19.79 57.42
CA LEU A 594 10.71 18.86 57.97
C LEU A 594 12.02 18.85 57.17
N LEU A 595 12.00 19.28 55.90
CA LEU A 595 13.20 19.37 55.05
C LEU A 595 14.00 20.66 55.25
N ALA A 596 13.43 21.68 55.91
CA ALA A 596 14.11 22.95 56.19
C ALA A 596 15.02 22.93 57.44
N MET A 597 14.99 21.86 58.24
CA MET A 597 15.75 21.74 59.51
C MET A 597 17.11 21.01 59.37
N PHE A 598 17.43 20.47 58.19
CA PHE A 598 18.67 19.70 57.98
C PHE A 598 19.98 20.48 57.73
N PRO A 599 20.04 21.82 57.52
CA PRO A 599 21.32 22.53 57.43
C PRO A 599 21.83 23.12 58.76
N LEU A 600 21.12 23.00 59.89
CA LEU A 600 21.57 23.54 61.18
C LEU A 600 22.51 22.61 61.97
N PHE A 601 22.78 21.40 61.51
CA PHE A 601 23.69 20.44 62.18
C PHE A 601 25.07 20.26 61.52
N ARG A 602 25.44 21.11 60.53
CA ARG A 602 26.77 21.05 59.88
C ARG A 602 27.73 22.21 60.23
N ARG A 603 27.52 22.88 61.36
CA ARG A 603 28.51 23.81 61.95
C ARG A 603 28.78 23.47 63.42
N ARG A 604 29.60 22.44 63.62
CA ARG A 604 30.54 22.29 64.76
C ARG A 604 31.16 20.91 64.66
N PHE A 605 32.38 20.82 64.14
CA PHE A 605 33.49 20.01 64.65
C PHE A 605 34.69 20.24 63.72
N ALA A 606 35.37 21.37 63.97
CA ALA A 606 36.78 21.54 63.66
C ALA A 606 37.49 21.56 65.01
N LYS A 607 38.41 20.60 65.23
CA LYS A 607 39.61 20.66 66.09
C LYS A 607 40.15 19.23 66.27
N GLY A 608 41.42 19.04 65.91
CA GLY A 608 42.18 17.79 65.95
C GLY A 608 43.15 17.79 64.80
#